data_AF-A0A7C7UZ74-F1
#
_entry.id   AF-A0A7C7UZ74-F1
#
_cell.length_a   1.000
_cell.length_b   1.000
_cell.length_c   1.000
_cell.angle_alpha   90.00
_cell.angle_beta   90.00
_cell.angle_gamma   90.00
#
_symmetry.space_group_name_H-M   'P 1'
#
loop_
_entity.id
_entity.type
_entity.pdbx_description
1 polymer ?
#
loop_
_entity_poly.entity_id
_entity_poly.type
_entity_poly.pdbx_seq_one_letter_code
_entity_poly.pdbx_strand_id
1 'polypeptide(L)' 'ISALERAGINQLDDGQAVTFDLESGRDGRESATNLALA' A
#
# COMPACT_ATOMS: atom_id res chain seq x y z
N ILE A 1 -2.64 -10.29 -4.89
CA ILE A 1 -2.69 -9.87 -3.47
C ILE A 1 -2.24 -8.42 -3.44
N SER A 2 -3.13 -7.49 -3.06
CA SER A 2 -2.83 -6.05 -3.01
C SER A 2 -2.02 -5.68 -1.76
N ALA A 3 -1.51 -4.45 -1.71
CA ALA A 3 -0.80 -3.93 -0.54
C ALA A 3 -1.69 -3.90 0.72
N LEU A 4 -2.98 -3.56 0.57
CA LEU A 4 -3.97 -3.57 1.65
C LEU A 4 -4.15 -4.96 2.25
N GLU A 5 -4.36 -5.96 1.40
CA GLU A 5 -4.54 -7.37 1.82
C GLU A 5 -3.29 -7.89 2.56
N ARG A 6 -2.09 -7.47 2.14
CA ARG A 6 -0.83 -7.82 2.82
C ARG A 6 -0.68 -7.13 4.18
N ALA A 7 -1.22 -5.92 4.31
CA ALA A 7 -1.21 -5.14 5.54
C ALA A 7 -2.33 -5.55 6.53
N GLY A 8 -3.23 -6.45 6.14
CA GLY A 8 -4.42 -6.79 6.92
C GLY A 8 -5.43 -5.64 7.01
N ILE A 9 -5.39 -4.72 6.05
CA ILE A 9 -6.30 -3.57 5.96
C ILE A 9 -7.43 -3.94 5.01
N ASN A 10 -8.63 -4.14 5.55
CA ASN A 10 -9.80 -4.50 4.74
C ASN A 10 -10.40 -3.31 3.96
N GLN A 11 -10.35 -2.11 4.54
CA GLN A 11 -10.74 -0.86 3.86
C GLN A 11 -9.95 0.33 4.42
N LEU A 12 -9.95 1.43 3.66
CA LEU A 12 -9.55 2.75 4.13
C LEU A 12 -10.76 3.66 4.08
N ASP A 13 -11.00 4.39 5.16
CA ASP A 13 -12.02 5.44 5.20
C ASP A 13 -11.54 6.71 4.47
N ASP A 14 -12.47 7.55 4.05
CA ASP A 14 -12.15 8.77 3.31
C ASP A 14 -11.31 9.73 4.17
N GLY A 15 -10.24 10.28 3.59
CA GLY A 15 -9.29 11.12 4.32
C GLY A 15 -8.36 10.37 5.29
N GLN A 16 -8.42 9.03 5.36
CA GLN A 16 -7.53 8.25 6.22
C GLN A 16 -6.09 8.27 5.70
N ALA A 17 -5.19 8.84 6.51
CA ALA A 17 -3.78 8.89 6.18
C ALA A 17 -3.13 7.50 6.34
N VAL A 18 -2.26 7.16 5.39
CA VAL A 18 -1.49 5.93 5.38
C VAL A 18 -0.05 6.22 5.02
N THR A 19 0.84 5.37 5.51
CA THR A 19 2.26 5.35 5.14
C THR A 19 2.52 4.12 4.28
N PHE A 20 3.42 4.28 3.31
CA PHE A 20 3.85 3.20 2.42
C PHE A 20 5.22 3.50 1.85
N ASP A 21 5.91 2.46 1.43
CA ASP A 21 7.11 2.53 0.62
C ASP A 21 6.75 2.29 -0.85
N LEU A 22 7.49 2.91 -1.78
CA LEU A 22 7.36 2.65 -3.21
C LEU A 22 8.52 1.78 -3.69
N GLU A 23 8.18 0.71 -4.41
CA GLU A 23 9.15 -0.17 -5.06
C GLU A 23 8.91 -0.20 -6.58
N SER A 24 9.96 0.05 -7.36
CA SER A 24 9.93 -0.09 -8.81
C SER A 24 10.11 -1.54 -9.24
N GLY A 25 9.12 -2.10 -9.91
CA GLY A 25 9.15 -3.43 -10.50
C GLY A 25 9.95 -3.50 -11.80
N ARG A 26 10.35 -4.71 -12.18
CA ARG A 26 11.10 -4.99 -13.43
C ARG A 26 10.31 -4.70 -14.70
N ASP A 27 8.99 -4.57 -14.57
CA ASP A 27 8.04 -4.19 -15.63
C ASP A 27 7.93 -2.67 -15.79
N GLY A 28 8.74 -1.89 -15.05
CA GLY A 28 8.69 -0.42 -15.04
C GLY A 28 7.52 0.17 -14.26
N ARG A 29 6.74 -0.67 -13.56
CA ARG A 29 5.63 -0.24 -12.71
C ARG A 29 6.06 -0.10 -11.26
N GLU A 30 5.59 0.95 -10.62
CA GLU A 30 5.76 1.17 -9.19
C GLU A 30 4.66 0.46 -8.40
N SER A 31 5.02 -0.08 -7.24
CA SER A 31 4.08 -0.75 -6.34
C SER A 31 4.27 -0.23 -4.92
N ALA A 32 3.16 0.08 -4.26
CA ALA A 32 3.15 0.39 -2.84
C ALA A 32 3.40 -0.90 -2.04
N THR A 33 4.31 -0.81 -1.08
CA THR A 33 4.71 -1.86 -0.14
C THR A 33 4.72 -1.31 1.28
N ASN A 34 4.72 -2.20 2.28
CA ASN A 34 4.70 -1.85 3.71
C ASN A 34 3.59 -0.86 4.10
N LEU A 35 2.40 -1.02 3.50
CA LEU A 35 1.27 -0.14 3.79
C LEU A 35 0.89 -0.24 5.28
N ALA A 36 0.80 0.90 5.96
CA ALA A 36 0.38 1.00 7.35
C ALA A 36 -0.48 2.24 7.58
N LEU A 37 -1.34 2.22 8.61
CA LEU A 37 -2.04 3.41 9.05
C LEU A 37 -1.03 4.42 9.62
N ALA A 38 -1.21 5.70 9.30
CA ALA A 38 -0.33 6.77 9.79
C ALA A 38 -0.54 7.06 11.28
#